data_AF-A0A8T3XPY5-F1
#
_entry.id   AF-A0A8T3XPY5-F1
#
_cell.length_a   1.000
_cell.length_b   1.000
_cell.length_c   1.000
_cell.angle_alpha   90.00
_cell.angle_beta   90.00
_cell.angle_gamma   90.00
#
_symmetry.space_group_name_H-M   'P 1'
#
loop_
_entity.id
_entity.type
_entity.pdbx_description
1 polymer ?
#
loop_
_entity_poly.entity_id
_entity_poly.type
_entity_poly.pdbx_seq_one_letter_code
_entity_poly.pdbx_strand_id
1 'polypeptide(L)'
;MHCIKGHEICTLAIEALRLANSRNAHTAIEIFFLNNDEKTIAVEVPLWLEPNEIAYFKDLFKSEHPLTGHIDILRLEDNKIWIWDYKPNSSQEIYAATQTFFYAYMLSKRTNIPLGNFRCGYFDSNCAYVFKPAQASVIKDNTLIDYL
;
A
#
# COMPACT_ATOMS: atom_id res chain seq x y z
N MET A 1 -13.37 3.15 -3.50
CA MET A 1 -12.66 4.47 -3.60
C MET A 1 -12.92 5.14 -4.96
N HIS A 2 -12.47 6.39 -5.20
CA HIS A 2 -12.54 7.05 -6.52
C HIS A 2 -11.15 7.50 -7.00
N CYS A 3 -10.95 7.62 -8.32
CA CYS A 3 -9.68 8.09 -8.88
C CYS A 3 -9.47 9.58 -8.58
N ILE A 4 -8.31 9.90 -8.00
CA ILE A 4 -7.84 11.26 -7.80
C ILE A 4 -6.83 11.57 -8.91
N LYS A 5 -7.20 12.51 -9.79
CA LYS A 5 -6.33 13.03 -10.85
C LYS A 5 -5.41 14.11 -10.31
N GLY A 6 -4.18 14.18 -10.84
CA GLY A 6 -3.21 15.22 -10.47
C GLY A 6 -2.65 15.09 -9.05
N HIS A 7 -2.81 13.93 -8.41
CA HIS A 7 -2.17 13.65 -7.13
C HIS A 7 -0.64 13.65 -7.29
N GLU A 8 0.10 14.19 -6.31
CA GLU A 8 1.56 14.31 -6.36
C GLU A 8 2.26 12.97 -6.68
N ILE A 9 1.79 11.88 -6.07
CA ILE A 9 2.28 10.52 -6.33
C ILE A 9 2.28 10.15 -7.83
N CYS A 10 1.27 10.59 -8.58
CA CYS A 10 1.16 10.34 -10.01
C CYS A 10 2.16 11.19 -10.80
N THR A 11 2.37 12.44 -10.39
CA THR A 11 3.38 13.34 -10.99
C THR A 11 4.78 12.75 -10.84
N LEU A 12 5.12 12.28 -9.63
CA LEU A 12 6.39 11.60 -9.36
C LEU A 12 6.53 10.33 -10.21
N ALA A 13 5.45 9.56 -10.38
CA ALA A 13 5.44 8.39 -11.25
C ALA A 13 5.73 8.77 -12.72
N ILE A 14 5.12 9.84 -13.23
CA ILE A 14 5.36 10.33 -14.60
C ILE A 14 6.83 10.70 -14.77
N GLU A 15 7.40 11.44 -13.82
CA GLU A 15 8.80 11.86 -13.88
C GLU A 15 9.76 10.66 -13.83
N ALA A 16 9.50 9.72 -12.93
CA ALA A 16 10.24 8.47 -12.83
C ALA A 16 10.22 7.71 -14.17
N LEU A 17 9.04 7.50 -14.75
CA LEU A 17 8.88 6.76 -16.00
C LEU A 17 9.48 7.49 -17.20
N ARG A 18 9.51 8.83 -17.20
CA ARG A 18 10.14 9.64 -18.25
C ARG A 18 11.66 9.52 -18.22
N LEU A 19 12.25 9.43 -17.02
CA LEU A 19 13.70 9.34 -16.81
C LEU A 19 14.21 7.89 -16.84
N ALA A 20 13.31 6.93 -16.69
CA ALA A 20 13.64 5.51 -16.69
C ALA A 20 14.15 5.06 -18.06
N ASN A 21 15.40 4.60 -18.09
CA ASN A 21 15.92 3.74 -19.16
C ASN A 21 15.66 2.24 -18.89
N SER A 22 14.90 1.94 -17.82
CA SER A 22 14.69 0.58 -17.34
C SER A 22 13.55 -0.12 -18.10
N ARG A 23 13.65 -1.45 -18.24
CA ARG A 23 12.55 -2.29 -18.77
C ARG A 23 11.44 -2.56 -17.74
N ASN A 24 11.67 -2.25 -16.46
CA ASN A 24 10.73 -2.49 -15.37
C ASN A 24 10.27 -1.15 -14.75
N ALA A 25 9.04 -0.76 -15.09
CA ALA A 25 8.39 0.45 -14.60
C ALA A 25 8.33 0.53 -13.07
N HIS A 26 8.09 -0.61 -12.41
CA HIS A 26 7.92 -0.69 -10.96
C HIS A 26 9.23 -0.36 -10.23
N THR A 27 10.31 -1.09 -10.52
CA THR A 27 11.64 -0.80 -9.98
C THR A 27 12.14 0.61 -10.31
N ALA A 28 11.81 1.13 -11.50
CA ALA A 28 12.20 2.50 -11.86
C ALA A 28 11.53 3.54 -10.97
N ILE A 29 10.25 3.34 -10.64
CA ILE A 29 9.49 4.21 -9.74
C ILE A 29 10.06 4.13 -8.33
N GLU A 30 10.29 2.94 -7.78
CA GLU A 30 10.82 2.78 -6.42
C GLU A 30 12.19 3.46 -6.26
N ILE A 31 13.11 3.20 -7.20
CA ILE A 31 14.44 3.81 -7.18
C ILE A 31 14.34 5.33 -7.35
N PHE A 32 13.45 5.82 -8.22
CA PHE A 32 13.28 7.26 -8.40
C PHE A 32 12.76 7.92 -7.12
N PHE A 33 11.73 7.37 -6.50
CA PHE A 33 11.13 7.89 -5.27
C PHE A 33 12.15 7.91 -4.13
N LEU A 34 12.85 6.81 -3.89
CA LEU A 34 13.87 6.74 -2.85
C LEU A 34 14.97 7.80 -3.03
N ASN A 35 15.34 8.13 -4.27
CA ASN A 35 16.43 9.07 -4.55
C ASN A 35 15.99 10.53 -4.66
N ASN A 36 14.73 10.82 -4.98
CA ASN A 36 14.30 12.15 -5.41
C ASN A 36 13.10 12.70 -4.63
N ASP A 37 12.37 11.88 -3.88
CA ASP A 37 11.25 12.32 -3.06
C ASP A 37 11.62 12.32 -1.58
N GLU A 38 11.75 13.51 -1.00
CA GLU A 38 12.11 13.70 0.42
C GLU A 38 11.11 13.08 1.40
N LYS A 39 9.87 12.84 0.96
CA LYS A 39 8.85 12.18 1.77
C LYS A 39 9.01 10.66 1.78
N THR A 40 9.72 10.07 0.82
CA THR A 40 9.97 8.63 0.74
C THR A 40 11.08 8.23 1.70
N ILE A 41 10.76 7.36 2.66
CA ILE A 41 11.70 6.93 3.70
C ILE A 41 12.25 5.52 3.44
N ALA A 42 11.51 4.69 2.69
CA ALA A 42 11.92 3.34 2.33
C ALA A 42 11.10 2.81 1.15
N VAL A 43 11.66 1.82 0.46
CA VAL A 43 11.01 1.04 -0.60
C VAL A 43 11.27 -0.45 -0.36
N GLU A 44 10.44 -1.31 -0.93
CA GLU A 44 10.51 -2.78 -0.79
C GLU A 44 10.62 -3.25 0.68
N VAL A 45 9.81 -2.66 1.58
CA VAL A 45 9.90 -2.92 3.02
C VAL A 45 9.25 -4.26 3.36
N PRO A 46 10.00 -5.27 3.85
CA PRO A 46 9.46 -6.59 4.15
C PRO A 46 8.59 -6.56 5.41
N LEU A 47 7.46 -7.25 5.33
CA LEU A 47 6.49 -7.37 6.41
C LEU A 47 5.94 -8.79 6.49
N TRP A 48 5.50 -9.15 7.69
CA TRP A 48 4.81 -10.40 7.94
C TRP A 48 3.73 -10.25 9.01
N LEU A 49 2.74 -11.11 8.93
CA LEU A 49 1.68 -11.30 9.91
C LEU A 49 1.64 -12.77 10.32
N GLU A 50 1.76 -13.01 11.62
CA GLU A 50 1.63 -14.37 12.15
C GLU A 50 0.16 -14.80 12.18
N PRO A 51 -0.15 -16.10 11.94
CA PRO A 51 -1.52 -16.60 11.92
C PRO A 51 -2.34 -16.32 13.20
N ASN A 52 -1.68 -16.23 14.35
CA ASN A 52 -2.32 -15.95 15.64
C ASN A 52 -2.64 -14.47 15.88
N GLU A 53 -2.24 -13.56 14.96
CA GLU A 53 -2.45 -12.12 15.10
C GLU A 53 -3.77 -11.62 14.46
N ILE A 54 -4.50 -12.50 13.78
CA ILE A 54 -5.83 -12.27 13.25
C ILE A 54 -6.73 -13.45 13.63
N ALA A 55 -7.89 -13.15 14.21
CA ALA A 55 -8.94 -14.14 14.39
C ALA A 55 -9.41 -14.64 13.02
N TYR A 56 -9.66 -15.96 12.89
CA TYR A 56 -10.10 -16.58 11.64
C TYR A 56 -9.09 -16.47 10.48
N PHE A 57 -7.79 -16.32 10.76
CA PHE A 57 -6.73 -16.25 9.74
C PHE A 57 -6.83 -17.37 8.70
N LYS A 58 -7.00 -18.62 9.16
CA LYS A 58 -7.14 -19.79 8.29
C LYS A 58 -8.33 -19.69 7.35
N ASP A 59 -9.46 -19.18 7.84
CA ASP A 59 -10.65 -19.02 7.01
C ASP A 59 -10.49 -17.89 6.00
N LEU A 60 -9.77 -16.84 6.38
CA LEU A 60 -9.51 -15.66 5.56
C LEU A 60 -8.53 -15.93 4.42
N PHE A 61 -7.39 -16.54 4.74
CA PHE A 61 -6.29 -16.74 3.80
C PHE A 61 -6.18 -18.16 3.26
N LYS A 62 -7.04 -19.08 3.74
CA LYS A 62 -6.98 -20.52 3.40
C LYS A 62 -5.60 -21.12 3.63
N SER A 63 -4.88 -20.62 4.63
CA SER A 63 -3.50 -20.95 4.95
C SER A 63 -3.25 -20.91 6.46
N GLU A 64 -2.28 -21.70 6.93
CA GLU A 64 -1.76 -21.65 8.29
C GLU A 64 -0.33 -21.06 8.35
N HIS A 65 0.20 -20.62 7.21
CA HIS A 65 1.51 -19.97 7.13
C HIS A 65 1.37 -18.45 7.31
N PRO A 66 2.41 -17.77 7.83
CA PRO A 66 2.42 -16.32 7.93
C PRO A 66 2.11 -15.65 6.59
N LEU A 67 1.29 -14.59 6.63
CA LEU A 67 1.14 -13.72 5.46
C LEU A 67 2.39 -12.85 5.37
N THR A 68 3.01 -12.78 4.21
CA THR A 68 4.20 -11.96 3.96
C THR A 68 3.96 -11.01 2.80
N GLY A 69 4.65 -9.87 2.78
CA GLY A 69 4.63 -8.95 1.65
C GLY A 69 5.71 -7.90 1.75
N HIS A 70 5.82 -7.09 0.70
CA HIS A 70 6.75 -5.97 0.64
C HIS A 70 5.95 -4.71 0.29
N ILE A 71 6.15 -3.64 1.05
CA ILE A 71 5.61 -2.33 0.69
C ILE A 71 6.49 -1.75 -0.42
N ASP A 72 5.91 -1.48 -1.58
CA ASP A 72 6.62 -0.82 -2.68
C ASP A 72 7.22 0.51 -2.21
N ILE A 73 6.40 1.40 -1.63
CA ILE A 73 6.82 2.74 -1.22
C ILE A 73 6.23 3.12 0.14
N LEU A 74 7.10 3.48 1.08
CA LEU A 74 6.75 4.00 2.40
C LEU A 74 7.12 5.48 2.49
N ARG A 75 6.13 6.35 2.71
CA ARG A 75 6.31 7.80 2.86
C ARG A 75 5.90 8.31 4.24
N LEU A 76 6.48 9.43 4.65
CA LEU A 76 6.00 10.24 5.78
C LEU A 76 5.49 11.58 5.25
N GLU A 77 4.20 11.84 5.42
CA GLU A 77 3.53 13.04 4.92
C GLU A 77 2.40 13.46 5.87
N ASP A 78 2.31 14.75 6.20
CA ASP A 78 1.34 15.31 7.15
C ASP A 78 1.30 14.59 8.50
N ASN A 79 2.46 14.19 9.01
CA ASN A 79 2.62 13.36 10.23
C ASN A 79 1.85 12.03 10.16
N LYS A 80 1.66 11.49 8.95
CA LYS A 80 1.07 10.18 8.70
C LYS A 80 2.03 9.29 7.92
N ILE A 81 1.97 8.00 8.24
CA ILE A 81 2.70 6.97 7.51
C ILE A 81 1.85 6.58 6.32
N TRP A 82 2.37 6.81 5.13
CA TRP A 82 1.72 6.50 3.87
C TRP A 82 2.31 5.23 3.26
N ILE A 83 1.43 4.28 2.96
CA ILE A 83 1.77 3.06 2.24
C ILE A 83 1.22 3.20 0.83
N TRP A 84 2.13 3.15 -0.13
CA TRP A 84 1.85 3.24 -1.55
C TRP A 84 2.27 1.97 -2.25
N ASP A 85 1.45 1.55 -3.20
CA ASP A 85 1.64 0.36 -4.03
C ASP A 85 1.43 0.77 -5.49
N TYR A 86 2.44 0.56 -6.32
CA TYR A 86 2.39 0.97 -7.73
C TYR A 86 1.75 -0.14 -8.56
N LYS A 87 0.69 0.22 -9.27
CA LYS A 87 -0.03 -0.72 -10.14
C LYS A 87 -0.23 -0.14 -11.52
N PRO A 88 0.43 -0.67 -12.57
CA PRO A 88 0.17 -0.22 -13.93
C PRO A 88 -1.32 -0.47 -14.27
N ASN A 89 -2.03 0.55 -14.74
CA ASN A 89 -3.48 0.52 -14.96
C ASN A 89 -4.29 0.31 -13.67
N SER A 90 -3.98 1.09 -12.63
CA SER A 90 -4.60 1.07 -11.30
C SER A 90 -6.14 1.03 -11.31
N SER A 91 -6.80 1.59 -12.33
CA SER A 91 -8.26 1.53 -12.48
C SER A 91 -8.85 0.13 -12.63
N GLN A 92 -8.04 -0.89 -12.93
CA GLN A 92 -8.48 -2.27 -13.13
C GLN A 92 -8.15 -3.18 -11.93
N GLU A 93 -7.45 -2.66 -10.92
CA GLU A 93 -6.94 -3.45 -9.81
C GLU A 93 -7.90 -3.48 -8.61
N ILE A 94 -8.71 -4.53 -8.55
CA ILE A 94 -9.73 -4.71 -7.52
C ILE A 94 -9.16 -5.08 -6.14
N TYR A 95 -7.93 -5.60 -6.07
CA TYR A 95 -7.31 -6.10 -4.82
C TYR A 95 -6.23 -5.18 -4.23
N ALA A 96 -5.82 -4.11 -4.93
CA ALA A 96 -4.72 -3.25 -4.50
C ALA A 96 -4.99 -2.55 -3.15
N ALA A 97 -6.25 -2.19 -2.89
CA ALA A 97 -6.63 -1.64 -1.59
C ALA A 97 -6.52 -2.68 -0.46
N THR A 98 -6.88 -3.94 -0.71
CA THR A 98 -6.73 -5.02 0.28
C THR A 98 -5.25 -5.26 0.59
N GLN A 99 -4.40 -5.24 -0.43
CA GLN A 99 -2.95 -5.38 -0.30
C GLN A 99 -2.37 -4.27 0.60
N THR A 100 -2.63 -3.01 0.26
CA THR A 100 -2.13 -1.85 1.03
C THR A 100 -2.74 -1.76 2.44
N PHE A 101 -3.98 -2.25 2.63
CA PHE A 101 -4.57 -2.40 3.96
C PHE A 101 -3.77 -3.40 4.82
N PHE A 102 -3.50 -4.61 4.31
CA PHE A 102 -2.74 -5.60 5.07
C PHE A 102 -1.30 -5.17 5.33
N TYR A 103 -0.69 -4.41 4.43
CA TYR A 103 0.61 -3.78 4.67
C TYR A 103 0.55 -2.81 5.86
N ALA A 104 -0.48 -1.95 5.93
CA ALA A 104 -0.67 -1.06 7.09
C ALA A 104 -0.90 -1.84 8.38
N TYR A 105 -1.72 -2.89 8.32
CA TYR A 105 -1.99 -3.75 9.47
C TYR A 105 -0.73 -4.46 9.97
N MET A 106 0.04 -5.07 9.08
CA MET A 106 1.33 -5.70 9.41
C MET A 106 2.30 -4.70 10.01
N LEU A 107 2.51 -3.55 9.36
CA LEU A 107 3.44 -2.54 9.86
C LEU A 107 2.98 -1.97 11.21
N SER A 108 1.68 -1.78 11.41
CA SER A 108 1.09 -1.40 12.69
C SER A 108 1.40 -2.42 13.79
N LYS A 109 1.28 -3.72 13.50
CA LYS A 109 1.64 -4.80 14.44
C LYS A 109 3.12 -4.84 14.77
N ARG A 110 3.99 -4.66 13.78
CA ARG A 110 5.45 -4.70 13.97
C ARG A 110 5.98 -3.47 14.73
N THR A 111 5.33 -2.32 14.59
CA THR A 111 5.79 -1.04 15.16
C THR A 111 5.01 -0.59 16.39
N ASN A 112 3.87 -1.23 16.67
CA ASN A 112 2.89 -0.79 17.67
C ASN A 112 2.31 0.62 17.41
N ILE A 113 2.42 1.13 16.18
CA ILE A 113 1.83 2.41 15.78
C ILE A 113 0.35 2.17 15.45
N PRO A 114 -0.61 2.95 16.01
CA PRO A 114 -2.03 2.76 15.71
C PRO A 114 -2.38 3.01 14.25
N LEU A 115 -3.30 2.21 13.68
CA LEU A 115 -3.79 2.36 12.29
C LEU A 115 -4.32 3.77 11.96
N GLY A 116 -4.78 4.55 12.96
CA GLY A 116 -5.19 5.95 12.77
C GLY A 116 -4.07 6.89 12.30
N ASN A 117 -2.82 6.46 12.41
CA ASN A 117 -1.63 7.16 11.91
C ASN A 117 -1.21 6.73 10.51
N PHE A 118 -1.93 5.80 9.89
CA PHE A 118 -1.63 5.32 8.55
C PHE A 118 -2.59 5.91 7.50
N ARG A 119 -2.10 5.98 6.27
CA ARG A 119 -2.86 6.21 5.05
C ARG A 119 -2.39 5.18 4.02
N CYS A 120 -3.31 4.70 3.23
CA CYS A 120 -3.04 3.69 2.21
C CYS A 120 -3.46 4.24 0.87
N GLY A 121 -2.71 3.89 -0.16
CA GLY A 121 -3.15 4.12 -1.52
C GLY A 121 -2.41 3.28 -2.52
N TYR A 122 -2.99 3.19 -3.71
CA TYR A 122 -2.35 2.60 -4.87
C TYR A 122 -2.53 3.54 -6.05
N PHE A 123 -1.59 3.48 -6.99
CA PHE A 123 -1.51 4.50 -8.03
C PHE A 123 -0.87 3.99 -9.32
N ASP A 124 -1.14 4.72 -10.40
CA ASP A 124 -0.32 4.75 -11.60
C ASP A 124 0.04 6.20 -11.95
N SER A 125 0.57 6.42 -13.15
CA SER A 125 0.88 7.75 -13.68
C SER A 125 -0.34 8.64 -13.91
N ASN A 126 -1.56 8.11 -13.86
CA ASN A 126 -2.80 8.81 -14.19
C ASN A 126 -3.75 8.98 -13.02
N CYS A 127 -3.80 8.04 -12.08
CA CYS A 127 -4.76 7.98 -10.98
C CYS A 127 -4.08 7.55 -9.69
N ALA A 128 -4.49 8.19 -8.59
CA ALA A 128 -4.25 7.69 -7.24
C ALA A 128 -5.59 7.34 -6.58
N TYR A 129 -5.60 6.28 -5.78
CA TYR A 129 -6.72 5.89 -4.94
C TYR A 129 -6.24 5.85 -3.51
N VAL A 130 -6.95 6.51 -2.59
CA VAL A 130 -6.51 6.65 -1.19
C VAL A 130 -7.63 6.31 -0.22
N PHE A 131 -7.25 5.78 0.94
CA PHE A 131 -8.19 5.50 2.03
C PHE A 131 -7.50 5.52 3.39
N LYS A 132 -8.32 5.50 4.45
CA LYS A 132 -7.88 5.43 5.85
C LYS A 132 -8.05 4.00 6.35
N PRO A 133 -6.98 3.23 6.62
CA PRO A 133 -7.11 1.84 7.03
C PRO A 133 -7.82 1.68 8.38
N ALA A 134 -7.77 2.68 9.27
CA ALA A 134 -8.52 2.67 10.53
C ALA A 134 -10.05 2.75 10.35
N GLN A 135 -10.53 3.17 9.17
CA GLN A 135 -11.95 3.19 8.83
C GLN A 135 -12.38 1.96 8.05
N ALA A 136 -11.44 1.12 7.63
CA ALA A 136 -11.75 -0.15 7.00
C ALA A 136 -12.31 -1.10 8.08
N SER A 137 -13.49 -1.64 7.83
CA SER A 137 -14.10 -2.66 8.67
C SER A 137 -13.30 -3.94 8.53
N VAL A 138 -12.38 -4.20 9.44
CA VAL A 138 -11.73 -5.51 9.53
C VAL A 138 -12.72 -6.46 10.18
N ILE A 139 -13.52 -7.11 9.33
CA ILE A 139 -14.22 -8.37 9.64
C ILE A 139 -15.23 -8.21 10.80
N LYS A 140 -16.46 -7.84 10.45
CA LYS A 140 -17.62 -8.41 11.14
C LYS A 140 -18.18 -9.48 10.21
N ASP A 141 -18.38 -10.68 10.74
CA ASP A 141 -19.11 -11.78 10.08
C ASP A 141 -18.42 -12.51 8.92
N ASN A 142 -17.21 -13.03 9.15
CA ASN A 142 -16.53 -14.03 8.29
C ASN A 142 -16.35 -13.65 6.81
N THR A 143 -16.40 -12.36 6.53
CA THR A 143 -16.28 -11.82 5.18
C THR A 143 -15.44 -10.55 5.25
N LEU A 144 -14.39 -10.46 4.43
CA LEU A 144 -13.82 -9.19 4.00
C LEU A 144 -14.86 -8.55 3.06
N ILE A 145 -15.99 -8.09 3.60
CA ILE A 145 -17.11 -7.57 2.81
C ILE A 145 -16.95 -6.05 2.62
N ASP A 146 -16.81 -5.70 1.34
CA ASP A 146 -17.46 -4.61 0.60
C ASP A 146 -17.14 -3.13 0.90
N TYR A 147 -16.14 -2.80 1.72
CA TYR A 147 -15.83 -1.39 2.03
C TYR A 147 -14.40 -0.91 1.70
N LEU A 148 -13.83 -1.40 0.59
CA LEU A 148 -12.72 -0.72 -0.11
C LEU A 148 -13.22 -0.16 -1.47
#